data_AF-A0A4U6TMW0-F1
#
_entry.id   AF-A0A4U6TMW0-F1
#
_cell.length_a   1.000
_cell.length_b   1.000
_cell.length_c   1.000
_cell.angle_alpha   90.00
_cell.angle_beta   90.00
_cell.angle_gamma   90.00
#
_symmetry.space_group_name_H-M   'P 1'
#
loop_
_entity.id
_entity.type
_entity.pdbx_description
1 polymer ?
#
loop_
_entity_poly.entity_id
_entity_poly.type
_entity_poly.pdbx_seq_one_letter_code
_entity_poly.pdbx_strand_id
1 'polypeptide(L)'
;MATTTGTSNTDIDPPPSSSSSSAKTGFLKTCFNGVNALSGIGLLSIPYALSQGGWSSLAVFLAIAAICCYTGILLQRCMDASPVVATYPDVGALAFGRRGRLAVAAFMYLELYLVAVDFLILEGDNLHKLFPAADFRLGSLRVSAKQGFVLAATLAVLPTTWFSNLSVLAYVAAGGALASVVLIAAVMWVAVFDGVGFHERGRLVHWAGMPSAVSLYSFCFSGHAVFPMIYNGMKDKKRFPMVLFICFAVSTLSYGFMGIIGYLMYGDKLMSQVTLNLPSGKVSSKVAIYTTLVNPLTKYALVMAPIAEAIEATLGVRKSRLLRALVRTALVVGTAVIALAVPFFADVVALTGALLSCTATMLLPSLCYLRVRAKVGYKKPWLETAACVIIAVVGTAIVVLGTYSSVKQIVQRLK
;
A
#
# COMPACT_ATOMS: atom_id res chain seq x y z
N MET A 1 -63.90 -36.84 0.58
CA MET A 1 -62.82 -37.64 -0.05
C MET A 1 -62.31 -36.83 -1.22
N ALA A 2 -61.24 -36.05 -1.05
CA ALA A 2 -59.83 -36.42 -1.22
C ALA A 2 -59.33 -35.80 -2.56
N THR A 3 -58.55 -34.71 -2.48
CA THR A 3 -57.11 -34.59 -2.89
C THR A 3 -56.90 -34.51 -4.40
N THR A 4 -56.09 -33.65 -5.03
CA THR A 4 -55.05 -32.69 -4.60
C THR A 4 -54.64 -31.87 -5.83
N THR A 5 -54.39 -30.58 -5.63
CA THR A 5 -53.76 -29.64 -6.57
C THR A 5 -52.24 -29.88 -6.66
N GLY A 6 -51.69 -29.97 -7.88
CA GLY A 6 -50.25 -30.02 -8.13
C GLY A 6 -49.76 -28.73 -8.79
N THR A 7 -49.28 -27.78 -7.99
CA THR A 7 -48.50 -26.62 -8.45
C THR A 7 -47.01 -26.94 -8.36
N SER A 8 -46.30 -26.81 -9.47
CA SER A 8 -44.84 -26.95 -9.57
C SER A 8 -44.15 -25.78 -8.86
N ASN A 9 -43.67 -25.99 -7.64
CA ASN A 9 -42.66 -25.13 -7.02
C ASN A 9 -41.29 -25.51 -7.57
N THR A 10 -40.69 -24.63 -8.37
CA THR A 10 -39.25 -24.64 -8.62
C THR A 10 -38.56 -24.07 -7.39
N ASP A 11 -38.15 -24.95 -6.48
CA ASP A 11 -37.24 -24.60 -5.39
C ASP A 11 -35.91 -24.14 -6.00
N ILE A 12 -35.66 -22.83 -5.93
CA ILE A 12 -34.34 -22.26 -6.18
C ILE A 12 -33.52 -22.55 -4.93
N ASP A 13 -32.63 -23.53 -5.02
CA ASP A 13 -31.66 -23.81 -3.97
C ASP A 13 -30.92 -22.52 -3.57
N PRO A 14 -30.85 -22.19 -2.27
CA PRO A 14 -30.03 -21.08 -1.82
C PRO A 14 -28.56 -21.40 -2.13
N PRO A 15 -27.74 -20.38 -2.46
CA PRO A 15 -26.33 -20.62 -2.76
C PRO A 15 -25.65 -21.25 -1.53
N PRO A 16 -24.70 -22.19 -1.74
CA PRO A 16 -24.05 -22.88 -0.64
C PRO A 16 -23.34 -21.87 0.24
N SER A 17 -23.70 -21.86 1.53
CA SER A 17 -23.08 -21.07 2.57
C SER A 17 -21.66 -21.57 2.84
N SER A 18 -20.70 -21.18 2.01
CA SER A 18 -19.29 -21.33 2.31
C SER A 18 -18.85 -20.23 3.28
N SER A 19 -19.32 -20.28 4.52
CA SER A 19 -18.70 -19.56 5.63
C SER A 19 -18.08 -20.56 6.57
N SER A 20 -16.85 -21.00 6.26
CA SER A 20 -15.93 -21.38 7.33
C SER A 20 -15.96 -20.23 8.34
N SER A 21 -16.41 -20.48 9.56
CA SER A 21 -16.49 -19.49 10.63
C SER A 21 -15.08 -19.04 11.02
N SER A 22 -14.50 -18.14 10.23
CA SER A 22 -13.29 -17.42 10.60
C SER A 22 -13.64 -16.62 11.84
N ALA A 23 -13.00 -16.95 12.97
CA ALA A 23 -13.22 -16.27 14.23
C ALA A 23 -13.03 -14.76 14.04
N LYS A 24 -14.09 -13.98 14.29
CA LYS A 24 -14.04 -12.52 14.15
C LYS A 24 -12.91 -11.94 15.02
N THR A 25 -12.23 -10.92 14.49
CA THR A 25 -11.05 -10.32 15.12
C THR A 25 -11.46 -9.30 16.20
N GLY A 26 -10.78 -9.36 17.36
CA GLY A 26 -10.97 -8.40 18.46
C GLY A 26 -10.37 -7.01 18.15
N PHE A 27 -10.69 -6.01 18.98
CA PHE A 27 -10.28 -4.62 18.75
C PHE A 27 -8.78 -4.41 18.62
N LEU A 28 -8.01 -4.83 19.63
CA LEU A 28 -6.54 -4.64 19.66
C LEU A 28 -5.85 -5.31 18.47
N LYS A 29 -6.25 -6.55 18.14
CA LYS A 29 -5.74 -7.27 16.97
C LYS A 29 -6.14 -6.58 15.65
N THR A 30 -7.32 -5.95 15.60
CA THR A 30 -7.73 -5.14 14.44
C THR A 30 -6.87 -3.88 14.31
N CYS A 31 -6.64 -3.14 15.40
CA CYS A 31 -5.73 -1.99 15.40
C CYS A 31 -4.33 -2.38 14.96
N PHE A 32 -3.80 -3.49 15.48
CA PHE A 32 -2.50 -4.02 15.09
C PHE A 32 -2.45 -4.38 13.60
N ASN A 33 -3.45 -5.08 13.09
CA ASN A 33 -3.55 -5.42 11.67
C ASN A 33 -3.66 -4.16 10.78
N GLY A 34 -4.40 -3.14 11.21
CA GLY A 34 -4.55 -1.88 10.49
C GLY A 34 -3.26 -1.04 10.51
N VAL A 35 -2.57 -0.96 11.65
CA VAL A 35 -1.25 -0.33 11.73
C VAL A 35 -0.27 -1.08 10.84
N ASN A 36 -0.25 -2.41 10.90
CA ASN A 36 0.63 -3.20 10.03
C ASN A 36 0.29 -3.05 8.54
N ALA A 37 -0.97 -2.81 8.18
CA ALA A 37 -1.35 -2.56 6.80
C ALA A 37 -0.81 -1.24 6.28
N LEU A 38 -0.87 -0.18 7.09
CA LEU A 38 -0.31 1.13 6.73
C LEU A 38 1.23 1.10 6.83
N SER A 39 1.78 0.70 7.97
CA SER A 39 3.23 0.63 8.23
C SER A 39 3.92 -0.29 7.23
N GLY A 40 4.82 0.24 6.40
CA GLY A 40 5.46 -0.52 5.34
C GLY A 40 6.59 0.28 4.71
N ILE A 41 6.81 0.07 3.42
CA ILE A 41 7.92 0.68 2.66
C ILE A 41 7.87 2.21 2.62
N GLY A 42 6.69 2.80 2.86
CA GLY A 42 6.53 4.23 3.06
C GLY A 42 7.51 4.81 4.08
N LEU A 43 7.73 4.11 5.20
CA LEU A 43 8.62 4.54 6.29
C LEU A 43 10.05 4.85 5.80
N LEU A 44 10.52 4.15 4.77
CA LEU A 44 11.87 4.33 4.20
C LEU A 44 11.98 5.54 3.30
N SER A 45 10.87 5.92 2.64
CA SER A 45 10.80 7.02 1.67
C SER A 45 10.38 8.36 2.28
N ILE A 46 9.75 8.37 3.46
CA ILE A 46 9.27 9.61 4.08
C ILE A 46 10.40 10.63 4.36
N PRO A 47 11.60 10.24 4.83
CA PRO A 47 12.72 11.17 4.94
C PRO A 47 13.02 11.85 3.61
N TYR A 48 13.15 11.06 2.54
CA TYR A 48 13.35 11.58 1.20
C TYR A 48 12.21 12.48 0.73
N ALA A 49 10.95 12.11 0.98
CA ALA A 49 9.81 12.96 0.67
C ALA A 49 9.89 14.32 1.38
N LEU A 50 10.31 14.33 2.65
CA LEU A 50 10.53 15.56 3.41
C LEU A 50 11.69 16.39 2.84
N SER A 51 12.79 15.78 2.39
CA SER A 51 13.87 16.54 1.74
C SER A 51 13.48 17.10 0.37
N GLN A 52 12.57 16.43 -0.35
CA GLN A 52 12.02 16.94 -1.61
C GLN A 52 11.08 18.13 -1.42
N GLY A 53 10.33 18.20 -0.31
CA GLY A 53 9.38 19.28 -0.03
C GLY A 53 9.91 20.40 0.89
N GLY A 54 10.90 20.11 1.72
CA GLY A 54 11.36 20.96 2.83
C GLY A 54 10.42 20.89 4.04
N TRP A 55 10.79 21.53 5.16
CA TRP A 55 10.04 21.46 6.42
C TRP A 55 8.54 21.79 6.32
N SER A 56 8.18 22.74 5.46
CA SER A 56 6.78 23.12 5.21
C SER A 56 5.93 21.97 4.67
N SER A 57 6.52 20.96 4.01
CA SER A 57 5.78 19.81 3.50
C SER A 57 5.25 18.91 4.60
N LEU A 58 5.69 19.06 5.87
CA LEU A 58 5.05 18.40 7.02
C LEU A 58 3.59 18.81 7.18
N ALA A 59 3.22 20.06 6.87
CA ALA A 59 1.82 20.49 6.91
C ALA A 59 0.99 19.72 5.86
N VAL A 60 1.57 19.50 4.67
CA VAL A 60 0.95 18.72 3.60
C VAL A 60 0.84 17.24 4.00
N PHE A 61 1.90 16.68 4.60
CA PHE A 61 1.90 15.32 5.14
C PHE A 61 0.76 15.10 6.15
N LEU A 62 0.58 16.02 7.11
CA LEU A 62 -0.52 15.97 8.07
C LEU A 62 -1.90 16.13 7.41
N ALA A 63 -2.01 17.01 6.42
CA ALA A 63 -3.25 17.20 5.67
C ALA A 63 -3.64 15.92 4.90
N ILE A 64 -2.70 15.27 4.24
CA ILE A 64 -2.93 13.99 3.54
C ILE A 64 -3.35 12.91 4.54
N ALA A 65 -2.69 12.79 5.68
CA ALA A 65 -3.06 11.84 6.73
C ALA A 65 -4.52 12.04 7.20
N ALA A 66 -4.91 13.30 7.45
CA ALA A 66 -6.27 13.65 7.85
C ALA A 66 -7.30 13.35 6.76
N ILE A 67 -6.99 13.67 5.49
CA ILE A 67 -7.86 13.37 4.35
C ILE A 67 -8.05 11.86 4.21
N CYS A 68 -6.96 11.08 4.21
CA CYS A 68 -7.02 9.62 4.07
C CYS A 68 -7.78 8.95 5.23
N CYS A 69 -7.62 9.45 6.46
CA CYS A 69 -8.41 9.00 7.60
C CYS A 69 -9.90 9.27 7.40
N TYR A 70 -10.26 10.50 6.99
CA TYR A 70 -11.63 10.89 6.72
C TYR A 70 -12.26 10.07 5.58
N THR A 71 -11.55 9.87 4.47
CA THR A 71 -12.06 9.08 3.34
C THR A 71 -12.16 7.58 3.68
N GLY A 72 -11.35 7.08 4.63
CA GLY A 72 -11.55 5.75 5.22
C GLY A 72 -12.88 5.63 5.95
N ILE A 73 -13.31 6.67 6.67
CA ILE A 73 -14.64 6.75 7.31
C ILE A 73 -15.74 6.84 6.24
N LEU A 74 -15.54 7.62 5.17
CA LEU A 74 -16.50 7.67 4.06
C LEU A 74 -16.67 6.30 3.40
N LEU A 75 -15.57 5.56 3.22
CA LEU A 75 -15.59 4.22 2.67
C LEU A 75 -16.40 3.27 3.56
N GLN A 76 -16.16 3.28 4.88
CA GLN A 76 -16.98 2.51 5.83
C GLN A 76 -18.47 2.85 5.70
N ARG A 77 -18.83 4.14 5.66
CA ARG A 77 -20.23 4.55 5.50
C ARG A 77 -20.85 4.05 4.19
N CYS A 78 -20.07 3.96 3.11
CA CYS A 78 -20.53 3.36 1.87
C CYS A 78 -20.79 1.86 2.01
N MET A 79 -19.96 1.16 2.78
CA MET A 79 -20.17 -0.27 3.07
C MET A 79 -21.41 -0.50 3.94
N ASP A 80 -21.67 0.39 4.90
CA ASP A 80 -22.86 0.30 5.76
C ASP A 80 -24.17 0.60 5.04
N ALA A 81 -24.10 1.20 3.84
CA ALA A 81 -25.27 1.52 3.03
C ALA A 81 -25.97 0.28 2.45
N SER A 82 -25.31 -0.88 2.38
CA SER A 82 -25.92 -2.12 1.89
C SER A 82 -25.21 -3.36 2.42
N PRO A 83 -25.95 -4.38 2.90
CA PRO A 83 -25.36 -5.63 3.40
C PRO A 83 -24.63 -6.45 2.32
N VAL A 84 -24.88 -6.16 1.04
CA VAL A 84 -24.25 -6.85 -0.11
C VAL A 84 -22.84 -6.34 -0.39
N VAL A 85 -22.46 -5.19 0.17
CA VAL A 85 -21.14 -4.58 -0.06
C VAL A 85 -20.10 -5.20 0.87
N ALA A 86 -19.22 -6.04 0.30
CA ALA A 86 -18.15 -6.69 1.05
C ALA A 86 -16.76 -6.13 0.73
N THR A 87 -16.56 -5.65 -0.49
CA THR A 87 -15.26 -5.20 -1.00
C THR A 87 -15.32 -3.77 -1.50
N TYR A 88 -14.14 -3.15 -1.71
CA TYR A 88 -14.11 -1.80 -2.26
C TYR A 88 -14.70 -1.72 -3.69
N PRO A 89 -14.42 -2.66 -4.62
CA PRO A 89 -15.14 -2.70 -5.89
C PRO A 89 -16.67 -2.76 -5.78
N ASP A 90 -17.21 -3.39 -4.73
CA ASP A 90 -18.68 -3.42 -4.51
C ASP A 90 -19.23 -2.04 -4.16
N VAL A 91 -18.47 -1.20 -3.47
CA VAL A 91 -18.83 0.22 -3.25
C VAL A 91 -18.91 0.95 -4.59
N GLY A 92 -17.96 0.72 -5.49
CA GLY A 92 -18.00 1.24 -6.85
C GLY A 92 -19.21 0.74 -7.64
N ALA A 93 -19.57 -0.52 -7.47
CA ALA A 93 -20.78 -1.12 -8.05
C ALA A 93 -22.06 -0.45 -7.53
N LEU A 94 -22.15 -0.25 -6.21
CA LEU A 94 -23.29 0.42 -5.58
C LEU A 94 -23.43 1.87 -6.08
N ALA A 95 -22.32 2.59 -6.21
CA ALA A 95 -22.30 3.97 -6.66
C ALA A 95 -22.63 4.12 -8.16
N PHE A 96 -21.88 3.45 -9.04
CA PHE A 96 -21.87 3.68 -10.49
C PHE A 96 -22.11 2.42 -11.34
N GLY A 97 -22.58 1.33 -10.74
CA GLY A 97 -22.84 0.06 -11.44
C GLY A 97 -21.56 -0.62 -11.92
N ARG A 98 -21.67 -1.45 -12.96
CA ARG A 98 -20.55 -2.27 -13.46
C ARG A 98 -19.30 -1.46 -13.82
N ARG A 99 -19.47 -0.26 -14.39
CA ARG A 99 -18.36 0.65 -14.74
C ARG A 99 -17.60 1.12 -13.49
N GLY A 100 -18.31 1.48 -12.43
CA GLY A 100 -17.71 1.85 -11.14
C GLY A 100 -16.94 0.71 -10.50
N ARG A 101 -17.51 -0.50 -10.53
CA ARG A 101 -16.83 -1.71 -10.03
C ARG A 101 -15.49 -1.94 -10.74
N LEU A 102 -15.50 -1.88 -12.07
CA LEU A 102 -14.31 -2.09 -12.88
C LEU A 102 -13.26 -1.01 -12.63
N ALA A 103 -13.67 0.27 -12.56
CA ALA A 103 -12.76 1.37 -12.30
C ALA A 103 -12.07 1.25 -10.93
N VAL A 104 -12.84 1.02 -9.85
CA VAL A 104 -12.29 0.83 -8.50
C VAL A 104 -11.35 -0.38 -8.47
N ALA A 105 -11.77 -1.51 -9.05
CA ALA A 105 -10.93 -2.70 -9.12
C ALA A 105 -9.61 -2.45 -9.88
N ALA A 106 -9.66 -1.74 -11.01
CA ALA A 106 -8.48 -1.46 -11.83
C ALA A 106 -7.44 -0.62 -11.07
N PHE A 107 -7.83 0.51 -10.48
CA PHE A 107 -6.90 1.37 -9.74
C PHE A 107 -6.31 0.64 -8.53
N MET A 108 -7.14 -0.10 -7.80
CA MET A 108 -6.73 -0.86 -6.63
C MET A 108 -5.75 -1.99 -6.94
N TYR A 109 -6.06 -2.81 -7.94
CA TYR A 109 -5.19 -3.93 -8.30
C TYR A 109 -3.90 -3.44 -8.95
N LEU A 110 -3.94 -2.36 -9.72
CA LEU A 110 -2.73 -1.75 -10.26
C LEU A 110 -1.87 -1.13 -9.16
N GLU A 111 -2.49 -0.50 -8.16
CA GLU A 111 -1.77 0.03 -6.99
C GLU A 111 -1.02 -1.08 -6.26
N LEU A 112 -1.73 -2.16 -5.90
CA LEU A 112 -1.13 -3.32 -5.25
C LEU A 112 -0.03 -3.95 -6.13
N TYR A 113 -0.23 -3.99 -7.45
CA TYR A 113 0.77 -4.52 -8.37
C TYR A 113 2.06 -3.69 -8.34
N LEU A 114 1.97 -2.35 -8.35
CA LEU A 114 3.16 -1.49 -8.26
C LEU A 114 3.78 -1.51 -6.86
N VAL A 115 3.01 -1.67 -5.78
CA VAL A 115 3.57 -1.92 -4.44
C VAL A 115 4.44 -3.18 -4.43
N ALA A 116 4.03 -4.25 -5.14
CA ALA A 116 4.83 -5.46 -5.28
C ALA A 116 6.09 -5.24 -6.14
N VAL A 117 6.05 -4.36 -7.14
CA VAL A 117 7.25 -3.92 -7.87
C VAL A 117 8.21 -3.18 -6.92
N ASP A 118 7.70 -2.24 -6.13
CA ASP A 118 8.49 -1.44 -5.18
C ASP A 118 9.17 -2.32 -4.12
N PHE A 119 8.50 -3.39 -3.69
CA PHE A 119 9.09 -4.42 -2.84
C PHE A 119 10.34 -5.06 -3.45
N LEU A 120 10.30 -5.43 -4.74
CA LEU A 120 11.47 -6.02 -5.40
C LEU A 120 12.60 -5.00 -5.61
N ILE A 121 12.27 -3.75 -5.94
CA ILE A 121 13.27 -2.68 -6.07
C ILE A 121 13.95 -2.43 -4.72
N LEU A 122 13.18 -2.38 -3.64
CA LEU A 122 13.69 -2.21 -2.27
C LEU A 122 14.66 -3.32 -1.89
N GLU A 123 14.28 -4.58 -2.09
CA GLU A 123 15.15 -5.73 -1.82
C GLU A 123 16.46 -5.61 -2.59
N GLY A 124 16.37 -5.32 -3.90
CA GLY A 124 17.54 -5.14 -4.76
C GLY A 124 18.48 -4.04 -4.28
N ASP A 125 17.93 -2.86 -3.92
CA ASP A 125 18.69 -1.71 -3.45
C ASP A 125 19.40 -2.00 -2.11
N ASN A 126 18.68 -2.58 -1.15
CA ASN A 126 19.21 -2.82 0.19
C ASN A 126 20.20 -3.99 0.25
N LEU A 127 19.96 -5.06 -0.52
CA LEU A 127 20.92 -6.16 -0.63
C LEU A 127 22.19 -5.73 -1.36
N HIS A 128 22.06 -4.92 -2.42
CA HIS A 128 23.23 -4.34 -3.09
C HIS A 128 24.05 -3.44 -2.15
N LYS A 129 23.39 -2.68 -1.28
CA LYS A 129 24.05 -1.86 -0.24
C LYS A 129 24.86 -2.70 0.76
N LEU A 130 24.39 -3.90 1.10
CA LEU A 130 25.09 -4.83 1.99
C LEU A 130 26.23 -5.57 1.28
N PHE A 131 26.03 -5.93 0.02
CA PHE A 131 26.94 -6.77 -0.76
C PHE A 131 27.26 -6.13 -2.12
N PRO A 132 28.00 -5.00 -2.13
CA PRO A 132 28.25 -4.24 -3.37
C PRO A 132 29.15 -4.97 -4.38
N ALA A 133 29.97 -5.92 -3.92
CA ALA A 133 30.91 -6.67 -4.74
C ALA A 133 30.33 -7.98 -5.34
N ALA A 134 29.01 -8.17 -5.30
CA ALA A 134 28.34 -9.40 -5.74
C ALA A 134 28.01 -9.44 -7.24
N ASP A 135 28.75 -8.71 -8.08
CA ASP A 135 28.60 -8.78 -9.54
C ASP A 135 29.02 -10.17 -10.05
N PHE A 136 28.22 -10.76 -10.94
CA PHE A 136 28.55 -12.05 -11.54
C PHE A 136 28.27 -12.09 -13.04
N ARG A 137 28.95 -13.00 -13.75
CA ARG A 137 28.75 -13.25 -15.18
C ARG A 137 28.02 -14.57 -15.36
N LEU A 138 26.93 -14.57 -16.11
CA LEU A 138 26.20 -15.78 -16.50
C LEU A 138 26.31 -15.94 -18.03
N GLY A 139 27.30 -16.73 -18.46
CA GLY A 139 27.67 -16.81 -19.88
C GLY A 139 28.19 -15.46 -20.41
N SER A 140 27.60 -14.96 -21.49
CA SER A 140 27.91 -13.64 -22.07
C SER A 140 27.18 -12.47 -21.39
N LEU A 141 26.20 -12.74 -20.52
CA LEU A 141 25.43 -11.71 -19.83
C LEU A 141 26.14 -11.30 -18.53
N ARG A 142 26.50 -10.02 -18.44
CA ARG A 142 26.96 -9.41 -17.19
C ARG A 142 25.74 -8.98 -16.38
N VAL A 143 25.51 -9.61 -15.25
CA VAL A 143 24.42 -9.27 -14.34
C VAL A 143 25.00 -8.40 -13.24
N SER A 144 24.50 -7.16 -13.11
CA SER A 144 24.88 -6.30 -11.99
C SER A 144 24.36 -6.89 -10.68
N ALA A 145 25.07 -6.67 -9.57
CA ALA A 145 24.67 -7.15 -8.25
C ALA A 145 23.22 -6.77 -7.90
N LYS A 146 22.80 -5.53 -8.20
CA LYS A 146 21.41 -5.09 -8.00
C LYS A 146 20.40 -5.94 -8.80
N GLN A 147 20.65 -6.19 -10.09
CA GLN A 147 19.77 -7.05 -10.90
C GLN A 147 19.75 -8.49 -10.35
N GLY A 148 20.91 -9.00 -9.94
CA GLY A 148 21.03 -10.30 -9.28
C GLY A 148 20.18 -10.40 -8.01
N PHE A 149 20.20 -9.38 -7.15
CA PHE A 149 19.41 -9.36 -5.93
C PHE A 149 17.91 -9.20 -6.17
N VAL A 150 17.49 -8.43 -7.19
CA VAL A 150 16.08 -8.38 -7.61
C VAL A 150 15.60 -9.77 -8.06
N LEU A 151 16.40 -10.48 -8.85
CA LEU A 151 16.09 -11.85 -9.30
C LEU A 151 16.07 -12.83 -8.12
N ALA A 152 17.02 -12.74 -7.19
CA ALA A 152 17.05 -13.59 -6.00
C ALA A 152 15.84 -13.35 -5.09
N ALA A 153 15.47 -12.08 -4.86
CA ALA A 153 14.26 -11.72 -4.12
C ALA A 153 13.00 -12.25 -4.80
N THR A 154 12.94 -12.14 -6.15
CA THR A 154 11.84 -12.70 -6.95
C THR A 154 11.69 -14.20 -6.74
N LEU A 155 12.79 -14.95 -6.78
CA LEU A 155 12.79 -16.39 -6.52
C LEU A 155 12.38 -16.72 -5.07
N ALA A 156 12.77 -15.90 -4.10
CA ALA A 156 12.41 -16.07 -2.70
C ALA A 156 10.92 -15.84 -2.43
N VAL A 157 10.31 -14.82 -3.05
CA VAL A 157 8.88 -14.50 -2.86
C VAL A 157 7.96 -15.39 -3.71
N LEU A 158 8.42 -15.91 -4.85
CA LEU A 158 7.59 -16.73 -5.74
C LEU A 158 6.84 -17.87 -5.03
N PRO A 159 7.50 -18.78 -4.26
CA PRO A 159 6.80 -19.87 -3.60
C PRO A 159 5.75 -19.37 -2.59
N THR A 160 5.98 -18.23 -1.95
CA THR A 160 5.04 -17.64 -0.99
C THR A 160 3.69 -17.32 -1.64
N THR A 161 3.67 -17.01 -2.95
CA THR A 161 2.44 -16.73 -3.67
C THR A 161 1.62 -17.99 -3.96
N TRP A 162 2.24 -19.16 -4.06
CA TRP A 162 1.55 -20.42 -4.34
C TRP A 162 0.79 -20.95 -3.12
N PHE A 163 1.28 -20.67 -1.91
CA PHE A 163 0.63 -21.09 -0.67
C PHE A 163 -0.57 -20.20 -0.35
N SER A 164 -1.77 -20.78 -0.40
CA SER A 164 -3.04 -20.06 -0.21
C SER A 164 -3.50 -19.95 1.25
N ASN A 165 -2.66 -20.34 2.22
CA ASN A 165 -3.06 -20.33 3.62
C ASN A 165 -2.83 -18.94 4.25
N LEU A 166 -3.82 -18.07 4.08
CA LEU A 166 -3.85 -16.72 4.62
C LEU A 166 -3.64 -16.68 6.15
N SER A 167 -3.93 -17.77 6.87
CA SER A 167 -3.73 -17.87 8.32
C SER A 167 -2.24 -17.83 8.69
N VAL A 168 -1.39 -18.57 7.96
CA VAL A 168 0.08 -18.54 8.16
C VAL A 168 0.61 -17.17 7.77
N LEU A 169 0.09 -16.61 6.70
CA LEU A 169 0.48 -15.31 6.19
C LEU A 169 0.11 -14.17 7.18
N ALA A 170 -0.96 -14.32 7.95
CA ALA A 170 -1.36 -13.39 9.01
C ALA A 170 -0.42 -13.41 10.23
N TYR A 171 0.13 -14.57 10.61
CA TYR A 171 1.17 -14.67 11.65
C TYR A 171 2.49 -14.06 11.17
N VAL A 172 2.84 -14.30 9.92
CA VAL A 172 4.02 -13.74 9.25
C VAL A 172 3.91 -12.21 9.12
N ALA A 173 2.70 -11.68 8.88
CA ALA A 173 2.44 -10.25 8.86
C ALA A 173 2.67 -9.56 10.22
N ALA A 174 2.53 -10.26 11.35
CA ALA A 174 2.80 -9.67 12.66
C ALA A 174 4.27 -9.24 12.84
N GLY A 175 5.19 -9.84 12.08
CA GLY A 175 6.58 -9.40 12.01
C GLY A 175 6.76 -7.99 11.44
N GLY A 176 5.86 -7.51 10.57
CA GLY A 176 6.06 -6.25 9.85
C GLY A 176 5.90 -4.98 10.70
N ALA A 177 4.97 -4.99 11.66
CA ALA A 177 4.81 -3.89 12.61
C ALA A 177 6.02 -3.80 13.55
N LEU A 178 6.49 -4.95 14.05
CA LEU A 178 7.70 -5.02 14.86
C LEU A 178 8.94 -4.59 14.07
N ALA A 179 9.06 -5.02 12.80
CA ALA A 179 10.14 -4.61 11.92
C ALA A 179 10.19 -3.08 11.73
N SER A 180 9.03 -2.43 11.65
CA SER A 180 8.95 -0.97 11.56
C SER A 180 9.49 -0.28 12.84
N VAL A 181 9.17 -0.82 14.03
CA VAL A 181 9.69 -0.31 15.30
C VAL A 181 11.20 -0.53 15.41
N VAL A 182 11.68 -1.72 15.07
CA VAL A 182 13.11 -2.05 15.08
C VAL A 182 13.88 -1.17 14.09
N LEU A 183 13.33 -0.90 12.91
CA LEU A 183 13.91 0.01 11.93
C LEU A 183 14.04 1.43 12.49
N ILE A 184 12.97 1.98 13.07
CA ILE A 184 13.01 3.32 13.71
C ILE A 184 14.08 3.37 14.80
N ALA A 185 14.10 2.37 15.69
CA ALA A 185 15.08 2.29 16.76
C ALA A 185 16.51 2.20 16.24
N ALA A 186 16.75 1.40 15.20
CA ALA A 186 18.07 1.23 14.60
C ALA A 186 18.56 2.51 13.89
N VAL A 187 17.68 3.21 13.16
CA VAL A 187 18.03 4.51 12.53
C VAL A 187 18.33 5.57 13.61
N MET A 188 17.53 5.61 14.68
CA MET A 188 17.80 6.50 15.82
C MET A 188 19.12 6.18 16.50
N TRP A 189 19.43 4.90 16.68
CA TRP A 189 20.71 4.47 17.22
C TRP A 189 21.87 4.96 16.36
N VAL A 190 21.75 4.82 15.02
CA VAL A 190 22.77 5.33 14.09
C VAL A 190 22.95 6.84 14.24
N ALA A 191 21.86 7.59 14.39
CA ALA A 191 21.89 9.02 14.58
C ALA A 191 22.63 9.44 15.86
N VAL A 192 22.32 8.80 16.99
CA VAL A 192 22.80 9.21 18.32
C VAL A 192 24.19 8.65 18.63
N PHE A 193 24.44 7.38 18.32
CA PHE A 193 25.61 6.64 18.84
C PHE A 193 26.65 6.30 17.78
N ASP A 194 26.30 6.28 16.49
CA ASP A 194 27.25 5.91 15.42
C ASP A 194 27.89 7.11 14.71
N GLY A 195 27.70 8.31 15.24
CA GLY A 195 28.40 9.52 14.79
C GLY A 195 27.83 10.18 13.55
N VAL A 196 26.60 9.83 13.12
CA VAL A 196 25.91 10.56 12.05
C VAL A 196 25.38 11.90 12.56
N GLY A 197 24.79 11.92 13.76
CA GLY A 197 24.28 13.13 14.41
C GLY A 197 23.10 13.80 13.69
N PHE A 198 22.72 14.96 14.21
CA PHE A 198 21.61 15.79 13.73
C PHE A 198 22.13 17.16 13.29
N HIS A 199 23.01 17.15 12.29
CA HIS A 199 23.77 18.35 11.89
C HIS A 199 23.15 19.09 10.70
N GLU A 200 22.25 18.45 9.97
CA GLU A 200 21.62 19.03 8.81
C GLU A 200 20.44 19.91 9.23
N ARG A 201 20.35 21.12 8.69
CA ARG A 201 19.27 22.07 9.01
C ARG A 201 18.04 21.91 8.12
N GLY A 202 18.22 21.29 6.95
CA GLY A 202 17.19 21.23 5.92
C GLY A 202 16.83 22.59 5.35
N ARG A 203 15.91 22.61 4.39
CA ARG A 203 15.34 23.81 3.78
C ARG A 203 13.89 23.96 4.19
N LEU A 204 13.42 25.21 4.29
CA LEU A 204 12.03 25.48 4.69
C LEU A 204 11.03 24.98 3.64
N VAL A 205 11.30 25.27 2.36
CA VAL A 205 10.44 24.88 1.24
C VAL A 205 11.30 24.55 0.03
N HIS A 206 10.92 23.53 -0.71
CA HIS A 206 11.52 23.18 -1.98
C HIS A 206 10.43 22.94 -3.05
N TRP A 207 9.98 24.03 -3.67
CA TRP A 207 8.80 24.04 -4.56
C TRP A 207 8.90 23.04 -5.72
N ALA A 208 10.09 22.87 -6.31
CA ALA A 208 10.30 21.97 -7.43
C ALA A 208 10.10 20.48 -7.06
N GLY A 209 10.42 20.09 -5.82
CA GLY A 209 10.25 18.72 -5.33
C GLY A 209 8.92 18.47 -4.60
N MET A 210 8.13 19.53 -4.36
CA MET A 210 6.84 19.43 -3.67
C MET A 210 5.87 18.42 -4.32
N PRO A 211 5.71 18.36 -5.67
CA PRO A 211 4.85 17.34 -6.29
C PRO A 211 5.29 15.91 -5.95
N SER A 212 6.60 15.63 -5.97
CA SER A 212 7.13 14.32 -5.58
C SER A 212 6.89 14.04 -4.09
N ALA A 213 7.10 15.02 -3.21
CA ALA A 213 6.83 14.89 -1.77
C ALA A 213 5.37 14.55 -1.48
N VAL A 214 4.43 15.30 -2.06
CA VAL A 214 2.97 15.09 -1.95
C VAL A 214 2.59 13.68 -2.41
N SER A 215 3.19 13.22 -3.50
CA SER A 215 2.90 11.90 -4.09
C SER A 215 3.41 10.78 -3.19
N LEU A 216 4.64 10.89 -2.68
CA LEU A 216 5.22 9.93 -1.72
C LEU A 216 4.40 9.87 -0.42
N TYR A 217 3.93 11.02 0.09
CA TYR A 217 3.05 11.05 1.26
C TYR A 217 1.69 10.38 0.99
N SER A 218 1.11 10.62 -0.20
CA SER A 218 -0.16 10.01 -0.60
C SER A 218 -0.07 8.49 -0.68
N PHE A 219 1.05 7.97 -1.19
CA PHE A 219 1.36 6.55 -1.16
C PHE A 219 1.41 5.99 0.26
N CYS A 220 2.11 6.65 1.18
CA CYS A 220 2.34 6.14 2.55
C CYS A 220 1.05 6.01 3.37
N PHE A 221 0.05 6.83 3.08
CA PHE A 221 -1.26 6.79 3.76
C PHE A 221 -2.33 6.00 3.00
N SER A 222 -1.92 5.25 1.97
CA SER A 222 -2.84 4.37 1.25
C SER A 222 -3.08 3.07 2.03
N GLY A 223 -4.31 2.91 2.51
CA GLY A 223 -4.78 1.67 3.15
C GLY A 223 -6.17 1.24 2.71
N HIS A 224 -6.84 2.03 1.88
CA HIS A 224 -8.24 1.84 1.49
C HIS A 224 -8.47 0.50 0.80
N ALA A 225 -7.43 -0.06 0.18
CA ALA A 225 -7.51 -1.36 -0.45
C ALA A 225 -7.84 -2.51 0.51
N VAL A 226 -7.36 -2.40 1.75
CA VAL A 226 -7.51 -3.45 2.76
C VAL A 226 -8.56 -3.12 3.82
N PHE A 227 -9.01 -1.87 3.90
CA PHE A 227 -10.00 -1.43 4.89
C PHE A 227 -11.29 -2.26 4.87
N PRO A 228 -11.90 -2.62 3.72
CA PRO A 228 -13.08 -3.49 3.71
C PRO A 228 -12.84 -4.88 4.32
N MET A 229 -11.66 -5.46 4.08
CA MET A 229 -11.29 -6.75 4.65
C MET A 229 -11.15 -6.66 6.17
N ILE A 230 -10.46 -5.63 6.66
CA ILE A 230 -10.30 -5.37 8.10
C ILE A 230 -11.69 -5.16 8.73
N TYR A 231 -12.51 -4.30 8.14
CA TYR A 231 -13.85 -3.97 8.60
C TYR A 231 -14.76 -5.19 8.71
N ASN A 232 -14.81 -6.03 7.67
CA ASN A 232 -15.62 -7.25 7.67
C ASN A 232 -15.08 -8.32 8.62
N GLY A 233 -13.78 -8.31 8.91
CA GLY A 233 -13.15 -9.18 9.89
C GLY A 233 -13.46 -8.82 11.35
N MET A 234 -13.95 -7.62 11.65
CA MET A 234 -14.17 -7.16 13.03
C MET A 234 -15.34 -7.84 13.73
N LYS A 235 -15.17 -8.13 15.03
CA LYS A 235 -16.26 -8.56 15.91
C LYS A 235 -17.29 -7.45 16.17
N ASP A 236 -16.81 -6.23 16.34
CA ASP A 236 -17.66 -5.04 16.58
C ASP A 236 -17.29 -3.93 15.61
N LYS A 237 -18.09 -3.84 14.54
CA LYS A 237 -17.92 -2.89 13.44
C LYS A 237 -18.10 -1.42 13.85
N LYS A 238 -18.84 -1.13 14.94
CA LYS A 238 -19.09 0.25 15.41
C LYS A 238 -17.79 0.95 15.83
N ARG A 239 -16.77 0.19 16.19
CA ARG A 239 -15.45 0.72 16.61
C ARG A 239 -14.50 0.97 15.44
N PHE A 240 -14.89 0.68 14.20
CA PHE A 240 -13.99 0.86 13.05
C PHE A 240 -13.47 2.30 12.88
N PRO A 241 -14.26 3.37 13.08
CA PRO A 241 -13.72 4.73 13.09
C PRO A 241 -12.59 4.94 14.11
N MET A 242 -12.73 4.37 15.31
CA MET A 242 -11.70 4.44 16.34
C MET A 242 -10.45 3.64 15.94
N VAL A 243 -10.62 2.48 15.29
CA VAL A 243 -9.51 1.71 14.71
C VAL A 243 -8.78 2.55 13.67
N LEU A 244 -9.50 3.17 12.72
CA LEU A 244 -8.89 4.03 11.71
C LEU A 244 -8.11 5.18 12.36
N PHE A 245 -8.69 5.87 13.35
CA PHE A 245 -8.01 6.96 14.04
C PHE A 245 -6.71 6.49 14.70
N ILE A 246 -6.72 5.36 15.40
CA ILE A 246 -5.51 4.79 16.01
C ILE A 246 -4.48 4.43 14.93
N CYS A 247 -4.89 3.76 13.86
CA CYS A 247 -4.00 3.37 12.77
C CYS A 247 -3.32 4.59 12.13
N PHE A 248 -4.10 5.60 11.73
CA PHE A 248 -3.57 6.83 11.14
C PHE A 248 -2.72 7.63 12.12
N ALA A 249 -3.09 7.72 13.40
CA ALA A 249 -2.29 8.42 14.41
C ALA A 249 -0.91 7.75 14.60
N VAL A 250 -0.88 6.43 14.81
CA VAL A 250 0.36 5.67 15.00
C VAL A 250 1.24 5.74 13.74
N SER A 251 0.67 5.58 12.55
CA SER A 251 1.42 5.70 11.29
C SER A 251 1.95 7.11 11.07
N THR A 252 1.15 8.15 11.33
CA THR A 252 1.57 9.56 11.20
C THR A 252 2.73 9.87 12.13
N LEU A 253 2.65 9.43 13.39
CA LEU A 253 3.74 9.62 14.35
C LEU A 253 5.01 8.88 13.92
N SER A 254 4.88 7.62 13.49
CA SER A 254 6.02 6.79 13.07
C SER A 254 6.71 7.34 11.81
N TYR A 255 5.93 7.70 10.79
CA TYR A 255 6.43 8.30 9.56
C TYR A 255 6.97 9.70 9.79
N GLY A 256 6.25 10.56 10.51
CA GLY A 256 6.68 11.92 10.82
C GLY A 256 7.98 11.92 11.61
N PHE A 257 8.09 11.05 12.62
CA PHE A 257 9.32 10.86 13.37
C PHE A 257 10.48 10.43 12.46
N MET A 258 10.30 9.37 11.67
CA MET A 258 11.32 8.91 10.72
C MET A 258 11.73 10.01 9.73
N GLY A 259 10.76 10.76 9.20
CA GLY A 259 10.97 11.88 8.30
C GLY A 259 11.84 12.97 8.92
N ILE A 260 11.46 13.43 10.11
CA ILE A 260 12.17 14.48 10.84
C ILE A 260 13.60 14.03 11.16
N ILE A 261 13.79 12.84 11.72
CA ILE A 261 15.13 12.36 12.11
C ILE A 261 16.00 12.18 10.87
N GLY A 262 15.48 11.60 9.80
CA GLY A 262 16.23 11.36 8.57
C GLY A 262 16.62 12.67 7.88
N TYR A 263 15.75 13.68 7.92
CA TYR A 263 16.07 14.99 7.35
C TYR A 263 17.11 15.76 8.16
N LEU A 264 17.08 15.65 9.50
CA LEU A 264 18.11 16.20 10.39
C LEU A 264 19.46 15.47 10.28
N MET A 265 19.45 14.18 9.93
CA MET A 265 20.67 13.39 9.72
C MET A 265 21.33 13.67 8.37
N TYR A 266 20.55 13.80 7.30
CA TYR A 266 21.08 13.74 5.93
C TYR A 266 20.67 14.91 5.03
N GLY A 267 19.74 15.77 5.43
CA GLY A 267 19.40 16.98 4.68
C GLY A 267 19.01 16.67 3.23
N ASP A 268 19.52 17.47 2.30
CA ASP A 268 19.29 17.29 0.85
C ASP A 268 20.04 16.09 0.25
N LYS A 269 20.91 15.42 1.02
CA LYS A 269 21.67 14.22 0.59
C LYS A 269 20.89 12.92 0.79
N LEU A 270 19.65 12.99 1.28
CA LEU A 270 18.78 11.84 1.43
C LEU A 270 18.61 11.11 0.09
N MET A 271 18.86 9.81 0.11
CA MET A 271 18.55 8.89 -0.96
C MET A 271 17.08 8.49 -0.90
N SER A 272 16.58 7.87 -1.98
CA SER A 272 15.19 7.42 -2.11
C SER A 272 14.70 6.51 -0.97
N GLN A 273 15.64 5.87 -0.27
CA GLN A 273 15.41 5.07 0.93
C GLN A 273 16.45 5.46 1.99
N VAL A 274 16.00 5.78 3.20
CA VAL A 274 16.91 6.21 4.29
C VAL A 274 17.98 5.17 4.64
N THR A 275 17.70 3.89 4.44
CA THR A 275 18.67 2.80 4.65
C THR A 275 19.89 2.90 3.76
N LEU A 276 19.77 3.47 2.56
CA LEU A 276 20.88 3.64 1.63
C LEU A 276 21.87 4.70 2.09
N ASN A 277 21.43 5.65 2.93
CA ASN A 277 22.28 6.64 3.58
C ASN A 277 23.05 6.09 4.79
N LEU A 278 22.63 4.94 5.35
CA LEU A 278 23.24 4.41 6.56
C LEU A 278 24.70 3.95 6.31
N PRO A 279 25.61 4.12 7.29
CA PRO A 279 26.99 3.68 7.18
C PRO A 279 27.09 2.15 7.27
N SER A 280 27.50 1.48 6.18
CA SER A 280 27.50 0.00 6.07
C SER A 280 28.40 -0.72 7.08
N GLY A 281 29.38 -0.03 7.67
CA GLY A 281 30.32 -0.61 8.64
C GLY A 281 29.73 -0.84 10.04
N LYS A 282 28.55 -0.30 10.35
CA LYS A 282 27.95 -0.35 11.70
C LYS A 282 26.94 -1.50 11.83
N VAL A 283 26.90 -2.12 13.02
CA VAL A 283 25.97 -3.23 13.30
C VAL A 283 24.51 -2.73 13.28
N SER A 284 24.24 -1.57 13.87
CA SER A 284 22.94 -0.88 13.84
C SER A 284 22.42 -0.68 12.41
N SER A 285 23.27 -0.22 11.49
CA SER A 285 22.93 -0.08 10.06
C SER A 285 22.56 -1.43 9.44
N LYS A 286 23.33 -2.49 9.72
CA LYS A 286 23.02 -3.84 9.21
C LYS A 286 21.69 -4.34 9.76
N VAL A 287 21.41 -4.14 11.06
CA VAL A 287 20.13 -4.48 11.69
C VAL A 287 18.99 -3.72 11.01
N ALA A 288 19.13 -2.40 10.80
CA ALA A 288 18.15 -1.61 10.08
C ALA A 288 17.87 -2.21 8.70
N ILE A 289 18.93 -2.42 7.90
CA ILE A 289 18.81 -2.94 6.53
C ILE A 289 18.17 -4.33 6.52
N TYR A 290 18.67 -5.31 7.29
CA TYR A 290 18.08 -6.66 7.33
C TYR A 290 16.61 -6.65 7.77
N THR A 291 16.26 -5.78 8.72
CA THR A 291 14.89 -5.63 9.18
C THR A 291 13.97 -5.12 8.07
N THR A 292 14.45 -4.24 7.18
CA THR A 292 13.65 -3.80 6.03
C THR A 292 13.30 -4.92 5.08
N LEU A 293 14.19 -5.92 4.91
CA LEU A 293 14.00 -7.03 3.99
C LEU A 293 12.89 -8.00 4.45
N VAL A 294 12.55 -7.97 5.74
CA VAL A 294 11.45 -8.80 6.26
C VAL A 294 10.10 -8.33 5.68
N ASN A 295 9.89 -7.03 5.50
CA ASN A 295 8.59 -6.50 5.10
C ASN A 295 8.16 -6.97 3.71
N PRO A 296 8.95 -6.82 2.64
CA PRO A 296 8.62 -7.36 1.33
C PRO A 296 8.37 -8.86 1.36
N LEU A 297 9.27 -9.66 1.94
CA LEU A 297 9.14 -11.12 1.99
C LEU A 297 7.83 -11.58 2.65
N THR A 298 7.37 -10.85 3.67
CA THR A 298 6.15 -11.18 4.41
C THR A 298 4.87 -10.63 3.77
N LYS A 299 4.95 -9.49 3.06
CA LYS A 299 3.79 -8.79 2.50
C LYS A 299 3.54 -9.06 1.02
N TYR A 300 4.54 -9.53 0.29
CA TYR A 300 4.45 -9.73 -1.15
C TYR A 300 3.25 -10.60 -1.54
N ALA A 301 3.12 -11.78 -0.93
CA ALA A 301 1.98 -12.67 -1.19
C ALA A 301 0.63 -12.05 -0.80
N LEU A 302 0.57 -11.23 0.26
CA LEU A 302 -0.67 -10.56 0.69
C LEU A 302 -1.15 -9.55 -0.34
N VAL A 303 -0.22 -8.76 -0.88
CA VAL A 303 -0.50 -7.74 -1.89
C VAL A 303 -0.87 -8.38 -3.23
N MET A 304 -0.23 -9.50 -3.58
CA MET A 304 -0.51 -10.23 -4.83
C MET A 304 -1.79 -11.09 -4.80
N ALA A 305 -2.20 -11.57 -3.63
CA ALA A 305 -3.36 -12.45 -3.47
C ALA A 305 -4.66 -11.90 -4.11
N PRO A 306 -5.13 -10.67 -3.80
CA PRO A 306 -6.39 -10.16 -4.37
C PRO A 306 -6.33 -9.98 -5.89
N ILE A 307 -5.16 -9.64 -6.44
CA ILE A 307 -4.95 -9.52 -7.90
C ILE A 307 -5.06 -10.90 -8.55
N ALA A 308 -4.35 -11.88 -7.98
CA ALA A 308 -4.35 -13.26 -8.47
C ALA A 308 -5.76 -13.85 -8.40
N GLU A 309 -6.47 -13.70 -7.29
CA GLU A 309 -7.84 -14.20 -7.12
C GLU A 309 -8.82 -13.58 -8.12
N ALA A 310 -8.70 -12.28 -8.40
CA ALA A 310 -9.53 -11.60 -9.40
C ALA A 310 -9.29 -12.14 -10.82
N ILE A 311 -8.03 -12.35 -11.19
CA ILE A 311 -7.65 -12.92 -12.50
C ILE A 311 -8.07 -14.39 -12.60
N GLU A 312 -7.78 -15.20 -11.56
CA GLU A 312 -8.16 -16.61 -11.49
C GLU A 312 -9.68 -16.81 -11.60
N ALA A 313 -10.46 -15.92 -10.97
CA ALA A 313 -11.92 -15.93 -11.07
C ALA A 313 -12.41 -15.57 -12.47
N THR A 314 -11.79 -14.57 -13.10
CA THR A 314 -12.14 -14.11 -14.46
C THR A 314 -11.81 -15.15 -15.52
N LEU A 315 -10.67 -15.85 -15.38
CA LEU A 315 -10.25 -16.92 -16.29
C LEU A 315 -10.91 -18.28 -15.99
N GLY A 316 -11.67 -18.41 -14.89
CA GLY A 316 -12.33 -19.66 -14.51
C GLY A 316 -11.38 -20.76 -14.03
N VAL A 317 -10.13 -20.43 -13.65
CA VAL A 317 -9.07 -21.42 -13.36
C VAL A 317 -8.96 -21.82 -11.88
N ARG A 318 -9.84 -21.31 -11.01
CA ARG A 318 -9.83 -21.52 -9.55
C ARG A 318 -9.76 -23.00 -9.10
N LYS A 319 -10.25 -23.93 -9.92
CA LYS A 319 -10.25 -25.37 -9.60
C LYS A 319 -8.90 -26.06 -9.87
N SER A 320 -8.06 -25.51 -10.75
CA SER A 320 -6.79 -26.13 -11.14
C SER A 320 -5.62 -25.52 -10.38
N ARG A 321 -4.96 -26.32 -9.53
CA ARG A 321 -3.78 -25.87 -8.77
C ARG A 321 -2.65 -25.42 -9.71
N LEU A 322 -2.44 -26.14 -10.81
CA LEU A 322 -1.41 -25.83 -11.79
C LEU A 322 -1.68 -24.49 -12.48
N LEU A 323 -2.89 -24.27 -12.98
CA LEU A 323 -3.22 -23.01 -13.67
C LEU A 323 -3.17 -21.81 -12.72
N ARG A 324 -3.58 -21.98 -11.46
CA ARG A 324 -3.43 -20.94 -10.43
C ARG A 324 -1.96 -20.62 -10.16
N ALA A 325 -1.12 -21.65 -10.03
CA ALA A 325 0.32 -21.46 -9.88
C ALA A 325 0.93 -20.72 -11.08
N LEU A 326 0.53 -21.07 -12.32
CA LEU A 326 0.98 -20.39 -13.53
C LEU A 326 0.57 -18.91 -13.57
N VAL A 327 -0.69 -18.58 -13.24
CA VAL A 327 -1.15 -17.18 -13.16
C VAL A 327 -0.33 -16.39 -12.15
N ARG A 328 -0.10 -16.96 -10.96
CA ARG A 328 0.68 -16.31 -9.90
C ARG A 328 2.14 -16.14 -10.27
N THR A 329 2.75 -17.16 -10.88
CA THR A 329 4.11 -17.08 -11.41
C THR A 329 4.22 -16.01 -12.48
N ALA A 330 3.28 -15.95 -13.44
CA ALA A 330 3.27 -14.92 -14.47
C ALA A 330 3.18 -13.50 -13.88
N LEU A 331 2.35 -13.33 -12.84
CA LEU A 331 2.26 -12.05 -12.13
C LEU A 331 3.57 -11.66 -11.45
N VAL A 332 4.23 -12.60 -10.74
CA VAL A 332 5.53 -12.36 -10.08
C VAL A 332 6.65 -12.10 -11.09
N VAL A 333 6.65 -12.80 -12.22
CA VAL A 333 7.61 -12.53 -13.30
C VAL A 333 7.38 -11.14 -13.89
N GLY A 334 6.12 -10.74 -14.09
CA GLY A 334 5.79 -9.41 -14.60
C GLY A 334 6.26 -8.28 -13.68
N THR A 335 6.09 -8.40 -12.36
CA THR A 335 6.58 -7.38 -11.42
C THR A 335 8.12 -7.32 -11.43
N ALA A 336 8.79 -8.46 -11.54
CA ALA A 336 10.26 -8.51 -11.66
C ALA A 336 10.76 -7.83 -12.93
N VAL A 337 10.08 -8.02 -14.07
CA VAL A 337 10.40 -7.33 -15.32
C VAL A 337 10.32 -5.82 -15.15
N ILE A 338 9.26 -5.30 -14.52
CA ILE A 338 9.13 -3.86 -14.27
C ILE A 338 10.20 -3.36 -13.30
N ALA A 339 10.47 -4.11 -12.21
CA ALA A 339 11.49 -3.76 -11.23
C ALA A 339 12.90 -3.69 -11.84
N LEU A 340 13.19 -4.54 -12.83
CA LEU A 340 14.45 -4.53 -13.57
C LEU A 340 14.51 -3.40 -14.62
N ALA A 341 13.39 -3.08 -15.26
CA ALA A 341 13.31 -2.06 -16.30
C ALA A 341 13.30 -0.62 -15.76
N VAL A 342 12.63 -0.39 -14.62
CA VAL A 342 12.49 0.93 -13.98
C VAL A 342 12.90 0.85 -12.51
N PRO A 343 14.20 0.65 -12.19
CA PRO A 343 14.68 0.37 -10.84
C PRO A 343 14.82 1.64 -9.97
N PHE A 344 13.92 2.63 -10.13
CA PHE A 344 13.95 3.93 -9.47
C PHE A 344 12.91 4.01 -8.36
N PHE A 345 13.26 3.50 -7.17
CA PHE A 345 12.34 3.34 -6.05
C PHE A 345 11.46 4.57 -5.77
N ALA A 346 12.06 5.75 -5.55
CA ALA A 346 11.28 6.94 -5.22
C ALA A 346 10.35 7.40 -6.36
N ASP A 347 10.75 7.22 -7.61
CA ASP A 347 9.96 7.70 -8.76
C ASP A 347 8.78 6.76 -9.03
N VAL A 348 8.97 5.44 -8.86
CA VAL A 348 7.89 4.45 -8.95
C VAL A 348 6.90 4.62 -7.79
N VAL A 349 7.39 4.76 -6.55
CA VAL A 349 6.54 5.05 -5.38
C VAL A 349 5.77 6.37 -5.56
N ALA A 350 6.43 7.42 -6.07
CA ALA A 350 5.76 8.68 -6.35
C ALA A 350 4.71 8.55 -7.47
N LEU A 351 4.97 7.78 -8.53
CA LEU A 351 3.97 7.50 -9.57
C LEU A 351 2.77 6.74 -9.01
N THR A 352 3.03 5.68 -8.23
CA THR A 352 2.00 4.89 -7.54
C THR A 352 1.16 5.79 -6.63
N GLY A 353 1.82 6.63 -5.82
CA GLY A 353 1.19 7.58 -4.93
C GLY A 353 0.31 8.60 -5.63
N ALA A 354 0.83 9.25 -6.66
CA ALA A 354 0.11 10.28 -7.40
C ALA A 354 -1.07 9.72 -8.18
N LEU A 355 -0.85 8.69 -9.00
CA LEU A 355 -1.85 8.22 -9.95
C LEU A 355 -2.84 7.26 -9.28
N LEU A 356 -2.33 6.29 -8.52
CA LEU A 356 -3.11 5.15 -8.06
C LEU A 356 -3.63 5.40 -6.65
N SER A 357 -2.74 5.71 -5.70
CA SER A 357 -3.14 5.93 -4.31
C SER A 357 -4.06 7.14 -4.17
N CYS A 358 -3.76 8.32 -4.73
CA CYS A 358 -4.68 9.46 -4.67
C CYS A 358 -6.06 9.13 -5.28
N THR A 359 -6.09 8.42 -6.41
CA THR A 359 -7.37 8.03 -7.02
C THR A 359 -8.15 7.06 -6.13
N ALA A 360 -7.50 6.01 -5.62
CA ALA A 360 -8.11 4.98 -4.78
C ALA A 360 -8.48 5.48 -3.37
N THR A 361 -7.79 6.47 -2.83
CA THR A 361 -7.92 6.87 -1.41
C THR A 361 -8.59 8.22 -1.23
N MET A 362 -8.54 9.11 -2.22
CA MET A 362 -9.12 10.45 -2.15
C MET A 362 -10.30 10.61 -3.08
N LEU A 363 -10.10 10.36 -4.38
CA LEU A 363 -11.13 10.60 -5.41
C LEU A 363 -12.27 9.60 -5.31
N LEU A 364 -11.97 8.31 -5.40
CA LEU A 364 -12.97 7.26 -5.48
C LEU A 364 -13.86 7.17 -4.23
N PRO A 365 -13.34 7.24 -2.98
CA PRO A 365 -14.21 7.22 -1.80
C PRO A 365 -15.15 8.42 -1.76
N SER A 366 -14.65 9.62 -2.08
CA SER A 366 -15.43 10.87 -2.07
C SER A 366 -16.56 10.82 -3.11
N LEU A 367 -16.25 10.42 -4.35
CA LEU A 367 -17.22 10.32 -5.44
C LEU A 367 -18.25 9.22 -5.17
N CYS A 368 -17.81 8.05 -4.69
CA CYS A 368 -18.69 6.95 -4.35
C CYS A 368 -19.62 7.36 -3.20
N TYR A 369 -19.10 7.99 -2.14
CA TYR A 369 -19.89 8.43 -1.01
C TYR A 369 -20.99 9.42 -1.42
N LEU A 370 -20.65 10.46 -2.18
CA LEU A 370 -21.65 11.43 -2.68
C LEU A 370 -22.75 10.74 -3.49
N ARG A 371 -22.38 9.76 -4.33
CA ARG A 371 -23.34 9.04 -5.18
C ARG A 371 -24.20 8.05 -4.41
N VAL A 372 -23.62 7.26 -3.51
CA VAL A 372 -24.34 6.32 -2.64
C VAL A 372 -25.30 7.09 -1.73
N ARG A 373 -24.82 8.16 -1.10
CA ARG A 373 -25.63 9.03 -0.23
C ARG A 373 -26.85 9.57 -0.96
N ALA A 374 -26.68 10.02 -2.21
CA ALA A 374 -27.77 10.52 -3.05
C ALA A 374 -28.81 9.44 -3.38
N LYS A 375 -28.39 8.17 -3.57
CA LYS A 375 -29.32 7.05 -3.83
C LYS A 375 -30.09 6.61 -2.60
N VAL A 376 -29.46 6.60 -1.43
CA VAL A 376 -30.07 6.11 -0.17
C VAL A 376 -30.96 7.19 0.48
N GLY A 377 -30.91 8.44 0.02
CA GLY A 377 -31.75 9.52 0.54
C GLY A 377 -31.29 10.08 1.90
N TYR A 378 -30.02 9.88 2.27
CA TYR A 378 -29.46 10.51 3.47
C TYR A 378 -29.51 12.04 3.38
N LYS A 379 -29.66 12.71 4.53
CA LYS A 379 -29.56 14.18 4.64
C LYS A 379 -28.26 14.65 3.99
N LYS A 380 -28.29 15.81 3.33
CA LYS A 380 -27.15 16.43 2.65
C LYS A 380 -26.53 17.52 3.54
N PRO A 381 -25.71 17.19 4.54
CA PRO A 381 -24.97 18.22 5.25
C PRO A 381 -24.02 18.92 4.26
N TRP A 382 -24.10 20.24 4.23
CA TRP A 382 -23.33 21.06 3.30
C TRP A 382 -21.82 20.92 3.55
N LEU A 383 -21.40 20.82 4.82
CA LEU A 383 -20.01 20.64 5.23
C LEU A 383 -19.37 19.37 4.67
N GLU A 384 -20.03 18.21 4.80
CA GLU A 384 -19.47 16.96 4.25
C GLU A 384 -19.42 16.99 2.72
N THR A 385 -20.40 17.64 2.10
CA THR A 385 -20.41 17.81 0.63
C THR A 385 -19.25 18.69 0.19
N ALA A 386 -19.04 19.81 0.86
CA ALA A 386 -17.89 20.70 0.62
C ALA A 386 -16.57 19.97 0.84
N ALA A 387 -16.44 19.19 1.92
CA ALA A 387 -15.24 18.39 2.20
C ALA A 387 -14.96 17.38 1.07
N CYS A 388 -15.96 16.63 0.61
CA CYS A 388 -15.79 15.68 -0.50
C CYS A 388 -15.38 16.37 -1.80
N VAL A 389 -15.94 17.55 -2.10
CA VAL A 389 -15.58 18.35 -3.29
C VAL A 389 -14.16 18.89 -3.19
N ILE A 390 -13.77 19.43 -2.03
CA ILE A 390 -12.40 19.91 -1.78
C ILE A 390 -11.39 18.76 -1.94
N ILE A 391 -11.67 17.60 -1.34
CA ILE A 391 -10.83 16.40 -1.47
C ILE A 391 -10.74 15.95 -2.93
N ALA A 392 -11.83 16.00 -3.69
CA ALA A 392 -11.82 15.66 -5.11
C ALA A 392 -10.96 16.63 -5.94
N VAL A 393 -11.04 17.93 -5.67
CA VAL A 393 -10.22 18.95 -6.35
C VAL A 393 -8.74 18.77 -6.01
N VAL A 394 -8.42 18.65 -4.72
CA VAL A 394 -7.04 18.41 -4.26
C VAL A 394 -6.50 17.12 -4.84
N GLY A 395 -7.23 16.01 -4.75
CA GLY A 395 -6.83 14.72 -5.30
C GLY A 395 -6.59 14.78 -6.82
N THR A 396 -7.43 15.51 -7.56
CA THR A 396 -7.25 15.69 -9.02
C THR A 396 -5.98 16.48 -9.32
N ALA A 397 -5.70 17.53 -8.56
CA ALA A 397 -4.46 18.30 -8.71
C ALA A 397 -3.22 17.43 -8.43
N ILE A 398 -3.25 16.58 -7.39
CA ILE A 398 -2.15 15.65 -7.08
C ILE A 398 -1.98 14.63 -8.21
N VAL A 399 -3.05 14.04 -8.71
CA VAL A 399 -3.00 13.09 -9.83
C VAL A 399 -2.35 13.74 -11.05
N VAL A 400 -2.78 14.94 -11.45
CA VAL A 400 -2.24 15.60 -12.64
C VAL A 400 -0.78 16.03 -12.44
N LEU A 401 -0.48 16.79 -11.39
CA LEU A 401 0.85 17.37 -11.17
C LEU A 401 1.87 16.32 -10.76
N GLY A 402 1.48 15.41 -9.84
CA GLY A 402 2.33 14.33 -9.35
C GLY A 402 2.65 13.33 -10.44
N THR A 403 1.66 12.87 -11.22
CA THR A 403 1.90 11.93 -12.33
C THR A 403 2.81 12.54 -13.38
N TYR A 404 2.56 13.81 -13.77
CA TYR A 404 3.43 14.51 -14.71
C TYR A 404 4.88 14.57 -14.21
N SER A 405 5.07 14.94 -12.93
CA SER A 405 6.39 15.03 -12.31
C SER A 405 7.11 13.67 -12.29
N SER A 406 6.44 12.61 -11.83
CA SER A 406 7.02 11.27 -11.72
C SER A 406 7.35 10.69 -13.09
N VAL A 407 6.45 10.81 -14.08
CA VAL A 407 6.71 10.34 -15.45
C VAL A 407 7.89 11.10 -16.07
N LYS A 408 7.96 12.42 -15.89
CA LYS A 408 9.08 13.23 -16.36
C LYS A 408 10.41 12.77 -15.75
N GLN A 409 10.44 12.51 -14.44
CA GLN A 409 11.64 12.02 -13.74
C GLN A 409 12.06 10.63 -14.25
N ILE A 410 11.12 9.69 -14.39
CA ILE A 410 11.40 8.34 -14.93
C ILE A 410 11.98 8.43 -16.35
N VAL A 411 11.33 9.19 -17.24
CA VAL A 411 11.79 9.35 -18.63
C VAL A 411 13.17 9.99 -18.69
N GLN A 412 13.47 10.96 -17.82
CA GLN A 412 14.78 11.58 -17.75
C GLN A 412 15.88 10.64 -17.27
N ARG A 413 15.58 9.68 -16.37
CA ARG A 413 16.55 8.70 -15.87
C ARG A 413 16.74 7.48 -16.77
N LEU A 414 15.79 7.20 -17.66
CA LEU A 414 15.89 6.13 -18.66
C LEU A 414 16.72 6.54 -19.88
N LYS A 415 16.89 7.84 -20.11
CA LYS A 415 17.82 8.38 -21.10
C LYS A 415 19.24 8.39 -20.56
#